data_AF-A0A2V9D5A2-F1
#
_entry.id   AF-A0A2V9D5A2-F1
#
_cell.length_a   1.000
_cell.length_b   1.000
_cell.length_c   1.000
_cell.angle_alpha   90.00
_cell.angle_beta   90.00
_cell.angle_gamma   90.00
#
_symmetry.space_group_name_H-M   'P 1'
#
loop_
_entity.id
_entity.type
_entity.pdbx_description
1 polymer ?
#
loop_
_entity_poly.entity_id
_entity_poly.type
_entity_poly.pdbx_seq_one_letter_code
_entity_poly.pdbx_strand_id
1 'polypeptide(L)'
;MPPVASDLIFKDREGFDLVRRSEIVSAGVIARLYGVPVEDVRVFELPAILALKISIPRPALSGDLNDSDVYGGKFHSRLVRLAVNGEKRTKESGTDSRTTASQS
;
A
#
# COMPACT_ATOMS: atom_id res chain seq x y z
N MET A 1 -12.14 -10.59 -19.47
CA MET A 1 -11.87 -11.53 -18.35
C MET A 1 -12.11 -10.83 -17.02
N PRO A 2 -12.58 -11.53 -15.98
CA PRO A 2 -12.66 -10.94 -14.65
C PRO A 2 -11.24 -10.62 -14.13
N PRO A 3 -11.04 -9.47 -13.47
CA PRO A 3 -9.73 -9.07 -12.98
C PRO A 3 -9.32 -9.90 -11.75
N VAL A 4 -8.03 -10.01 -11.51
CA VAL A 4 -7.50 -10.54 -10.24
C VAL A 4 -7.43 -9.41 -9.23
N ALA A 5 -7.60 -9.73 -7.94
CA ALA A 5 -7.43 -8.76 -6.87
C ALA A 5 -6.53 -9.34 -5.76
N SER A 6 -5.81 -8.47 -5.06
CA SER A 6 -5.26 -8.81 -3.75
C SER A 6 -5.35 -7.64 -2.80
N ASP A 7 -5.43 -8.01 -1.53
CA ASP A 7 -5.61 -7.09 -0.42
C ASP A 7 -4.29 -6.96 0.35
N LEU A 8 -3.83 -5.73 0.50
CA LEU A 8 -2.78 -5.36 1.44
C LEU A 8 -3.46 -4.96 2.75
N ILE A 9 -3.36 -5.83 3.76
CA ILE A 9 -3.95 -5.58 5.09
C ILE A 9 -2.84 -5.13 6.03
N PHE A 10 -3.09 -4.06 6.76
CA PHE A 10 -2.12 -3.45 7.68
C PHE A 10 -2.42 -3.87 9.12
N LYS A 11 -1.35 -4.08 9.88
CA LYS A 11 -1.43 -4.43 11.31
C LYS A 11 -2.09 -3.32 12.14
N ASP A 12 -1.81 -2.07 11.80
CA ASP A 12 -2.25 -0.90 12.54
C ASP A 12 -2.54 0.29 11.62
N ARG A 13 -3.21 1.29 12.20
CA ARG A 13 -3.64 2.51 11.51
C ARG A 13 -2.45 3.35 11.05
N GLU A 14 -1.36 3.36 11.81
CA GLU A 14 -0.16 4.13 11.47
C GLU A 14 0.46 3.63 10.17
N GLY A 15 0.65 2.31 10.03
CA GLY A 15 1.17 1.68 8.81
C GLY A 15 0.26 1.89 7.61
N PHE A 16 -1.06 1.74 7.78
CA PHE A 16 -2.03 2.03 6.72
C PHE A 16 -1.92 3.48 6.25
N ASP A 17 -1.95 4.44 7.17
CA ASP A 17 -1.92 5.86 6.83
C ASP A 17 -0.57 6.31 6.26
N LEU A 18 0.53 5.66 6.63
CA LEU A 18 1.85 5.91 6.04
C LEU A 18 1.86 5.51 4.56
N VAL A 19 1.47 4.26 4.26
CA VAL A 19 1.48 3.73 2.89
C VAL A 19 0.49 4.50 2.01
N ARG A 20 -0.72 4.75 2.52
CA ARG A 20 -1.75 5.55 1.85
C ARG A 20 -1.25 6.93 1.45
N ARG A 21 -0.57 7.65 2.36
CA ARG A 21 -0.04 9.01 2.10
C ARG A 21 1.20 9.03 1.22
N SER A 22 1.99 7.97 1.25
CA SER A 22 3.23 7.87 0.46
C SER A 22 3.00 7.61 -1.04
N GLU A 23 1.77 7.22 -1.43
CA GLU A 23 1.38 6.87 -2.80
C GLU A 23 2.24 5.77 -3.47
N ILE A 24 3.04 5.04 -2.68
CA ILE A 24 3.86 3.92 -3.16
C ILE A 24 2.98 2.75 -3.68
N VAL A 25 1.72 2.69 -3.26
CA VAL A 25 0.69 1.78 -3.80
C VAL A 25 -0.36 2.61 -4.55
N SER A 26 0.02 3.15 -5.70
CA SER A 26 -0.87 3.87 -6.62
C SER A 26 -1.08 3.10 -7.92
N ALA A 27 -2.16 3.42 -8.65
CA ALA A 27 -2.46 2.77 -9.92
C ALA A 27 -1.27 2.80 -10.90
N GLY A 28 -0.55 3.92 -10.98
CA GLY A 28 0.63 4.06 -11.84
C GLY A 28 1.83 3.20 -11.41
N VAL A 29 2.06 3.03 -10.10
CA VAL A 29 3.11 2.14 -9.60
C VAL A 29 2.78 0.69 -9.89
N ILE A 30 1.53 0.28 -9.63
CA ILE A 30 1.05 -1.07 -9.91
C ILE A 30 1.08 -1.39 -11.41
N ALA A 31 0.64 -0.45 -12.26
CA ALA A 31 0.69 -0.57 -13.71
C ALA A 31 2.10 -0.90 -14.20
N ARG A 32 3.11 -0.16 -13.72
CA ARG A 32 4.53 -0.40 -14.04
C ARG A 32 5.04 -1.73 -13.50
N LEU A 33 4.66 -2.10 -12.28
CA LEU A 33 5.11 -3.34 -11.63
C LEU A 33 4.61 -4.61 -12.35
N TYR A 34 3.43 -4.52 -12.96
CA TYR A 34 2.78 -5.64 -13.65
C TYR A 34 2.79 -5.54 -15.18
N GLY A 35 3.26 -4.41 -15.76
CA GLY A 35 3.31 -4.22 -17.21
C GLY A 35 1.93 -4.13 -17.86
N VAL A 36 0.97 -3.50 -17.17
CA VAL A 36 -0.42 -3.35 -17.65
C VAL A 36 -0.76 -1.87 -17.85
N PRO A 37 -1.76 -1.53 -18.68
CA PRO A 37 -2.25 -0.16 -18.80
C PRO A 37 -2.77 0.37 -17.46
N VAL A 38 -2.53 1.65 -17.16
CA VAL A 38 -2.91 2.26 -15.87
C VAL A 38 -4.42 2.36 -15.70
N GLU A 39 -5.12 2.56 -16.81
CA GLU A 39 -6.58 2.59 -16.93
C GLU A 39 -7.25 1.26 -16.57
N ASP A 40 -6.51 0.15 -16.58
CA ASP A 40 -6.99 -1.17 -16.19
C ASP A 40 -6.68 -1.51 -14.73
N VAL A 41 -5.92 -0.66 -14.04
CA VAL A 41 -5.62 -0.83 -12.61
C VAL A 41 -6.68 -0.14 -11.77
N ARG A 42 -7.13 -0.82 -10.71
CA ARG A 42 -7.97 -0.24 -9.67
C ARG A 42 -7.29 -0.41 -8.32
N VAL A 43 -7.24 0.68 -7.55
CA VAL A 43 -6.78 0.66 -6.15
C VAL A 43 -7.91 1.27 -5.32
N PHE A 44 -8.37 0.53 -4.32
CA PHE A 44 -9.43 0.96 -3.41
C PHE A 44 -8.87 1.07 -2.00
N GLU A 45 -9.13 2.20 -1.36
CA GLU A 45 -8.82 2.39 0.05
C GLU A 45 -9.98 1.87 0.90
N LEU A 46 -9.68 1.01 1.88
CA LEU A 46 -10.65 0.45 2.81
C LEU A 46 -10.23 0.76 4.25
N PRO A 47 -10.38 2.02 4.73
CA PRO A 47 -9.87 2.45 6.03
C PRO A 47 -10.52 1.73 7.22
N ALA A 48 -11.74 1.23 7.06
CA ALA A 48 -12.48 0.53 8.11
C ALA A 48 -11.85 -0.82 8.51
N ILE A 49 -11.13 -1.45 7.58
CA ILE A 49 -10.44 -2.73 7.80
C ILE A 49 -8.92 -2.60 7.65
N LEU A 50 -8.41 -1.36 7.58
CA LEU A 50 -7.00 -1.04 7.37
C LEU A 50 -6.44 -1.80 6.16
N ALA A 51 -7.05 -1.63 4.98
CA ALA A 51 -6.62 -2.33 3.79
C ALA A 51 -6.58 -1.46 2.53
N LEU A 52 -5.69 -1.83 1.61
CA LEU A 52 -5.71 -1.39 0.22
C LEU A 52 -6.03 -2.60 -0.66
N LYS A 53 -7.09 -2.50 -1.47
CA LYS A 53 -7.46 -3.52 -2.43
C LYS A 53 -6.98 -3.12 -3.81
N ILE A 54 -6.15 -3.95 -4.42
CA ILE A 54 -5.62 -3.73 -5.77
C ILE A 54 -6.27 -4.73 -6.70
N SER A 55 -6.68 -4.28 -7.88
CA SER A 55 -7.19 -5.14 -8.95
C SER A 55 -6.55 -4.79 -10.29
N ILE A 56 -6.13 -5.82 -11.02
CA ILE A 56 -5.50 -5.72 -12.36
C ILE A 56 -6.11 -6.75 -13.32
N PRO A 57 -6.01 -6.54 -14.65
CA PRO A 57 -6.46 -7.54 -15.62
C PRO A 57 -5.60 -8.80 -15.55
N ARG A 58 -6.25 -9.96 -15.70
CA ARG A 58 -5.56 -11.25 -15.84
C ARG A 58 -5.17 -11.49 -17.30
N PRO A 59 -3.94 -11.99 -17.57
CA PRO A 59 -3.55 -12.38 -18.93
C PRO A 59 -4.12 -13.75 -19.37
N ALA A 60 -4.51 -14.64 -18.45
CA ALA A 60 -5.07 -15.97 -18.74
C ALA A 60 -6.07 -16.45 -17.65
N LEU A 61 -7.01 -17.35 -17.98
CA LEU A 61 -8.03 -17.86 -17.03
C LEU A 61 -7.32 -18.61 -15.89
N SER A 62 -7.91 -18.60 -14.69
CA SER A 62 -7.38 -19.43 -13.61
C SER A 62 -7.53 -20.91 -13.96
N GLY A 63 -6.43 -21.66 -14.03
CA GLY A 63 -6.42 -23.06 -14.45
C GLY A 63 -6.41 -23.30 -15.96
N ASP A 64 -6.16 -22.26 -16.76
CA ASP A 64 -5.89 -22.40 -18.21
C ASP A 64 -4.56 -23.14 -18.45
N LEU A 65 -4.40 -23.77 -19.61
CA LEU A 65 -3.13 -24.38 -20.03
C LEU A 65 -2.00 -23.35 -20.08
N ASN A 66 -2.34 -22.09 -20.37
CA ASN A 66 -1.41 -20.95 -20.38
C ASN A 66 -1.32 -20.23 -19.01
N ASP A 67 -2.01 -20.73 -17.99
CA ASP A 67 -1.98 -20.14 -16.65
C ASP A 67 -0.71 -20.52 -15.91
N SER A 68 0.25 -19.60 -15.91
CA SER A 68 1.50 -19.76 -15.18
C SER A 68 1.41 -19.42 -13.69
N ASP A 69 0.24 -18.99 -13.19
CA ASP A 69 0.02 -18.59 -11.79
C ASP A 69 -1.44 -18.81 -11.35
N VAL A 70 -1.81 -20.08 -11.25
CA VAL A 70 -3.16 -20.55 -10.84
C VAL A 70 -3.59 -20.01 -9.47
N TYR A 71 -2.64 -19.79 -8.56
CA TYR A 71 -2.89 -19.34 -7.20
C TYR A 71 -2.64 -17.84 -6.95
N GLY A 72 -2.13 -17.08 -7.93
CA GLY A 72 -1.82 -15.66 -7.77
C GLY A 72 -0.54 -15.37 -6.95
N GLY A 73 0.34 -16.35 -6.77
CA GLY A 73 1.57 -16.23 -6.00
C GLY A 73 2.56 -15.23 -6.60
N LYS A 74 2.57 -15.06 -7.92
CA LYS A 74 3.42 -14.05 -8.59
C LYS A 74 2.92 -12.64 -8.31
N PHE A 75 1.61 -12.45 -8.10
CA PHE A 75 1.03 -11.17 -7.69
C PHE A 75 1.43 -10.81 -6.25
N HIS A 76 1.31 -11.75 -5.31
CA HIS A 76 1.72 -11.47 -3.93
C HIS A 76 3.22 -11.13 -3.80
N SER A 77 4.08 -11.86 -4.52
CA SER A 77 5.54 -11.75 -4.40
C SER A 77 6.14 -10.39 -4.78
N ARG A 78 5.46 -9.61 -5.64
CA ARG A 78 5.93 -8.29 -6.07
C ARG A 78 5.51 -7.19 -5.10
N LEU A 79 4.33 -7.30 -4.50
CA LEU A 79 3.84 -6.33 -3.51
C LEU A 79 4.64 -6.40 -2.20
N VAL A 80 5.02 -7.59 -1.75
CA VAL A 80 5.80 -7.76 -0.51
C VAL A 80 7.19 -7.12 -0.58
N ARG A 81 7.74 -6.96 -1.79
CA ARG A 81 9.09 -6.40 -2.00
C ARG A 81 9.11 -4.88 -2.16
N LEU A 82 7.95 -4.20 -2.13
CA LEU A 82 7.90 -2.74 -2.21
C LEU A 82 8.47 -2.12 -0.92
N ALA A 83 9.55 -1.36 -1.06
CA ALA A 83 10.14 -0.61 0.04
C ALA A 83 9.28 0.61 0.38
N VAL A 84 8.99 0.78 1.67
CA VAL A 84 8.33 1.99 2.20
C VAL A 84 9.42 2.93 2.72
N ASN A 85 9.73 3.99 1.96
CA ASN A 85 10.63 5.04 2.43
C ASN A 85 9.82 6.08 3.22
N GLY A 86 9.55 5.79 4.49
CA GLY A 86 8.89 6.71 5.41
C GLY A 86 9.87 7.18 6.49
N GLU A 87 10.31 8.44 6.45
CA GLU A 87 10.96 9.05 7.60
C GLU A 87 9.94 9.16 8.74
N LYS A 88 10.20 8.44 9.84
CA LYS A 88 9.46 8.64 11.08
C LYS A 88 9.84 10.01 11.63
N ARG A 89 8.96 10.99 11.53
CA ARG A 89 9.13 12.26 12.25
C ARG A 89 8.86 11.98 13.72
N THR A 90 9.92 11.69 14.49
CA THR A 90 9.88 11.59 15.95
C THR A 90 9.39 12.93 16.47
N LYS A 91 8.21 12.95 17.11
CA LYS A 91 7.80 14.12 17.87
C LYS A 91 8.66 14.16 19.13
N GLU A 92 9.67 15.02 19.14
CA GLU A 92 10.30 15.43 20.39
C GLU A 92 9.22 16.09 21.26
N SER A 93 8.91 15.44 22.38
CA SER A 93 8.11 16.02 23.44
C SER A 93 8.93 17.14 24.08
N GLY A 94 8.71 18.37 23.63
CA GLY A 94 9.15 19.57 24.33
C GLY A 94 8.40 19.71 25.64
N THR A 95 8.83 18.97 26.66
CA THR A 95 8.63 19.35 28.05
C THR A 95 9.85 20.17 28.44
N ASP A 96 9.72 21.49 28.47
CA ASP A 96 10.46 22.23 29.48
C ASP A 96 9.61 23.37 30.03
N SER A 97 9.06 23.05 31.20
CA SER A 97 8.65 23.95 32.26
C SER A 97 9.63 25.11 32.46
N ARG A 98 9.14 26.36 32.36
CA ARG A 98 9.74 27.46 33.12
C ARG A 98 8.67 28.30 33.81
N THR A 99 8.49 27.93 35.07
CA THR A 99 7.83 28.63 36.17
C THR A 99 8.57 29.93 36.52
N THR A 100 7.81 31.02 36.62
CA THR A 100 7.91 32.26 37.44
C THR A 100 9.27 32.74 38.01
N ALA A 101 9.58 34.04 37.79
CA ALA A 101 9.93 35.09 38.78
C ALA A 101 10.50 36.30 37.99
N SER A 102 9.86 37.48 37.94
CA SER A 102 9.76 38.53 38.98
C SER A 102 11.11 39.14 39.40
N GLN A 103 11.23 40.46 39.19
CA GLN A 103 12.23 41.42 39.72
C GLN A 103 13.63 41.34 39.07
N SER A 104 14.26 42.43 38.64
CA SER A 104 14.34 43.80 39.19
C SER A 104 14.40 44.88 38.11
#